data_AF-A0A7X5ANB4-F1
#
_entry.id   AF-A0A7X5ANB4-F1
#
_cell.length_a   1.000
_cell.length_b   1.000
_cell.length_c   1.000
_cell.angle_alpha   90.00
_cell.angle_beta   90.00
_cell.angle_gamma   90.00
#
_symmetry.space_group_name_H-M   'P 1'
#
loop_
_entity.id
_entity.type
_entity.pdbx_description
1 polymer ?
#
loop_
_entity_poly.entity_id
_entity_poly.type
_entity_poly.pdbx_seq_one_letter_code
_entity_poly.pdbx_strand_id
1 'polypeptide(L)'
;AALFEQFRLAIERQFGPSTEKYRVAQGDLLINEAEITVDEEEAGTQDDTAGDEADVPVAPQQPAKRRTRGGRVALPPELPRVEMIHELPEEARHCHDDGTELKEIGKEISEELHVVPARVEVIRHVRIKYGCPACEEGVQ
;
A
#
# COMPACT_ATOMS: atom_id res chain seq x y z
N ALA A 1 -16.79 29.39 4.63
CA ALA A 1 -16.78 28.26 3.68
C ALA A 1 -15.60 28.36 2.71
N ALA A 2 -15.44 29.48 1.97
CA ALA A 2 -14.41 29.63 0.93
C ALA A 2 -12.93 29.44 1.39
N LEU A 3 -12.60 29.81 2.63
CA LEU A 3 -11.21 29.72 3.13
C LEU A 3 -10.76 28.27 3.37
N PHE A 4 -11.67 27.43 3.89
CA PHE A 4 -11.41 26.00 4.08
C PHE A 4 -11.27 25.25 2.75
N GLU A 5 -12.05 25.66 1.76
CA GLU A 5 -11.99 25.13 0.40
C GLU A 5 -10.66 25.47 -0.28
N GLN A 6 -10.22 26.73 -0.18
CA GLN A 6 -8.92 27.16 -0.69
C GLN A 6 -7.75 26.41 -0.01
N PHE A 7 -7.85 26.18 1.30
CA PHE A 7 -6.84 25.42 2.03
C PHE A 7 -6.78 23.95 1.57
N ARG A 8 -7.93 23.32 1.34
CA ARG A 8 -8.02 21.95 0.82
C ARG A 8 -7.40 21.84 -0.58
N LEU A 9 -7.72 22.78 -1.47
CA LEU A 9 -7.13 22.85 -2.81
C LEU A 9 -5.61 23.02 -2.79
N ALA A 10 -5.08 23.80 -1.84
CA ALA A 10 -3.65 23.99 -1.70
C ALA A 10 -2.94 22.71 -1.26
N ILE A 11 -3.51 21.97 -0.31
CA ILE A 11 -2.98 20.67 0.14
C ILE A 11 -3.01 19.65 -1.01
N GLU A 12 -4.12 19.55 -1.72
CA GLU A 12 -4.28 18.62 -2.85
C GLU A 12 -3.31 18.96 -4.00
N ARG A 13 -3.06 20.24 -4.29
CA ARG A 13 -2.05 20.64 -5.29
C ARG A 13 -0.62 20.30 -4.89
N GLN A 14 -0.32 20.35 -3.59
CA GLN A 14 1.05 20.14 -3.08
C GLN A 14 1.37 18.66 -2.87
N PHE A 15 0.38 17.85 -2.48
CA PHE A 15 0.58 16.45 -2.09
C PHE A 15 -0.27 15.46 -2.89
N GLY A 16 -1.11 15.92 -3.80
CA GLY A 16 -1.94 15.07 -4.67
C GLY A 16 -1.16 14.40 -5.80
N PRO A 17 -1.71 13.33 -6.39
CA PRO A 17 -1.08 12.61 -7.49
C PRO A 17 -0.98 13.52 -8.73
N SER A 18 0.23 13.66 -9.31
CA SER A 18 0.46 14.54 -10.46
C SER A 18 -0.27 14.11 -11.75
N THR A 19 -0.94 12.96 -11.72
CA THR A 19 -1.75 12.41 -12.81
C THR A 19 -3.20 12.90 -12.78
N GLU A 20 -3.67 13.47 -11.67
CA GLU A 20 -4.98 14.12 -11.62
C GLU A 20 -4.88 15.48 -12.32
N LYS A 21 -5.50 15.57 -13.51
CA LYS A 21 -5.65 16.85 -14.20
C LYS A 21 -6.72 17.66 -13.47
N TYR A 22 -6.34 18.45 -12.48
CA TYR A 22 -7.24 19.37 -11.77
C TYR A 22 -7.70 20.58 -12.63
N ARG A 23 -7.71 20.44 -13.96
CA ARG A 23 -8.29 21.44 -14.87
C ARG A 23 -9.73 21.08 -15.21
N VAL A 24 -10.47 20.62 -14.21
CA VAL A 24 -11.91 20.44 -14.32
C VAL A 24 -12.49 21.83 -14.07
N ALA A 25 -12.97 22.50 -15.12
CA ALA A 25 -13.67 23.77 -14.92
C ALA A 25 -14.88 23.51 -14.02
N GLN A 26 -15.36 24.49 -13.26
CA GLN A 26 -16.56 24.29 -12.41
C GLN A 26 -17.76 23.72 -13.19
N GLY A 27 -17.83 23.96 -14.51
CA GLY A 27 -18.80 23.36 -15.42
C GLY A 27 -18.68 21.84 -15.56
N ASP A 28 -17.46 21.28 -15.55
CA ASP A 28 -17.22 19.83 -15.68
C ASP A 28 -17.52 19.06 -14.37
N LEU A 29 -17.75 19.76 -13.26
CA LEU A 29 -18.18 19.17 -11.98
C LEU A 29 -19.72 19.06 -11.88
N LEU A 30 -20.44 19.73 -12.78
CA LEU A 30 -21.89 19.60 -12.90
C LEU A 30 -22.17 18.35 -13.73
N ILE A 31 -22.87 17.39 -13.14
CA ILE A 31 -23.28 16.18 -13.84
C ILE A 31 -24.44 16.57 -14.77
N ASN A 32 -24.12 17.05 -15.98
CA ASN A 32 -25.09 17.56 -16.95
C ASN A 32 -25.47 16.53 -18.03
N GLU A 33 -25.44 15.25 -17.68
CA GLU A 33 -25.73 14.15 -18.61
C GLU A 33 -27.15 14.20 -19.19
N ALA A 34 -28.11 14.79 -18.46
CA ALA A 34 -29.49 14.93 -18.91
C ALA A 34 -29.72 16.10 -19.89
N GLU A 35 -29.02 17.24 -19.78
CA GLU A 35 -29.16 18.31 -20.78
C GLU A 35 -28.32 18.02 -22.02
N ILE A 36 -27.15 17.38 -21.88
CA ILE A 36 -26.30 16.97 -23.01
C ILE A 36 -27.06 15.99 -23.92
N THR A 37 -27.78 15.02 -23.35
CA THR A 37 -28.59 14.08 -24.14
C THR A 37 -29.73 14.77 -24.88
N VAL A 38 -30.32 15.81 -24.31
CA VAL A 38 -31.36 16.62 -24.96
C VAL A 38 -30.75 17.49 -26.09
N ASP A 39 -29.60 18.11 -25.87
CA ASP A 39 -28.89 18.90 -26.88
C ASP A 39 -28.39 18.02 -28.05
N GLU A 40 -27.95 16.78 -27.80
CA GLU A 40 -27.56 15.81 -28.83
C GLU A 40 -28.74 15.36 -29.71
N GLU A 41 -29.93 15.22 -29.12
CA GLU A 41 -31.17 14.91 -29.86
C GLU A 41 -31.61 16.09 -30.75
N GLU A 42 -31.38 17.35 -30.33
CA GLU A 42 -31.65 18.53 -31.16
C GLU A 42 -30.58 18.73 -32.25
N ALA A 43 -29.31 18.43 -31.95
CA ALA A 43 -28.19 18.56 -32.90
C ALA A 43 -28.18 17.52 -34.03
N GLY A 44 -28.88 16.38 -33.86
CA GLY A 44 -29.04 15.34 -34.88
C GLY A 44 -29.77 15.77 -36.17
N THR A 45 -30.16 17.05 -36.30
CA THR A 45 -30.83 17.60 -37.49
C THR A 45 -29.99 18.55 -38.34
N GLN A 46 -28.70 18.81 -38.05
CA GLN A 46 -27.88 19.70 -38.87
C GLN A 46 -26.45 19.19 -39.11
N ASP A 47 -26.11 19.19 -40.39
CA ASP A 47 -24.94 18.71 -41.12
C ASP A 47 -23.55 19.15 -40.60
N ASP A 48 -22.57 18.29 -40.89
CA ASP A 48 -21.20 18.55 -41.35
C ASP A 48 -20.48 19.86 -40.94
N THR A 49 -19.31 19.74 -40.27
CA THR A 49 -18.02 20.32 -40.76
C THR A 49 -16.82 20.03 -39.84
N ALA A 50 -15.84 19.36 -40.46
CA ALA A 50 -14.37 19.49 -40.35
C ALA A 50 -13.71 20.19 -39.14
N GLY A 51 -12.78 19.43 -38.52
CA GLY A 51 -11.37 19.79 -38.41
C GLY A 51 -10.93 20.64 -37.21
N ASP A 52 -10.03 20.09 -36.39
CA ASP A 52 -8.65 20.61 -36.27
C ASP A 52 -7.81 19.68 -35.37
N GLU A 53 -6.86 18.99 -36.01
CA GLU A 53 -5.81 18.24 -35.33
C GLU A 53 -4.74 19.23 -34.85
N ALA A 54 -4.76 19.59 -33.57
CA ALA A 54 -3.67 20.34 -32.96
C ALA A 54 -2.59 19.38 -32.40
N ASP A 55 -1.70 18.96 -33.30
CA ASP A 55 -0.41 18.34 -32.99
C ASP A 55 0.49 19.34 -32.23
N VAL A 56 0.93 18.95 -31.03
CA VAL A 56 1.98 19.67 -30.28
C VAL A 56 3.08 18.66 -29.95
N PRO A 57 4.32 18.85 -30.45
CA PRO A 57 5.38 17.86 -30.30
C PRO A 57 5.94 17.92 -28.88
N VAL A 58 5.66 16.90 -28.06
CA VAL A 58 6.30 16.71 -26.76
C VAL A 58 7.52 15.79 -26.94
N ALA A 59 8.68 16.36 -26.63
CA ALA A 59 10.03 15.78 -26.71
C ALA A 59 10.15 14.31 -26.22
N PRO A 60 11.16 13.55 -26.72
CA PRO A 60 11.36 12.16 -26.33
C PRO A 60 11.57 12.04 -24.82
N GLN A 61 10.57 11.45 -24.17
CA GLN A 61 10.60 11.13 -22.75
C GLN A 61 11.74 10.13 -22.52
N GLN A 62 12.78 10.58 -21.78
CA GLN A 62 13.82 9.68 -21.31
C GLN A 62 13.17 8.50 -20.56
N PRO A 63 13.68 7.27 -20.71
CA PRO A 63 13.10 6.11 -20.04
C PRO A 63 13.08 6.38 -18.54
N ALA A 64 11.86 6.47 -17.98
CA ALA A 64 11.66 6.63 -16.55
C ALA A 64 12.45 5.54 -15.84
N LYS A 65 13.47 5.94 -15.05
CA LYS A 65 14.21 5.00 -14.20
C LYS A 65 13.19 4.20 -13.41
N ARG A 66 13.17 2.88 -13.60
CA ARG A 66 12.34 1.96 -12.82
C ARG A 66 12.62 2.25 -11.35
N ARG A 67 11.65 2.86 -10.66
CA ARG A 67 11.71 3.02 -9.20
C ARG A 67 11.84 1.61 -8.64
N THR A 68 12.94 1.34 -7.96
CA THR A 68 13.14 0.09 -7.24
C THR A 68 11.91 -0.11 -6.36
N ARG A 69 11.20 -1.22 -6.55
CA ARG A 69 10.00 -1.57 -5.78
C ARG A 69 10.30 -1.35 -4.31
N GLY A 70 9.58 -0.43 -3.67
CA GLY A 70 9.77 -0.10 -2.26
C GLY A 70 9.57 -1.33 -1.41
N GLY A 71 10.67 -1.94 -0.97
CA GLY A 71 10.65 -2.94 0.10
C GLY A 71 10.25 -2.28 1.41
N ARG A 72 9.78 -3.09 2.37
CA ARG A 72 9.62 -2.63 3.75
C ARG A 72 10.98 -2.17 4.26
N VAL A 73 11.08 -0.91 4.66
CA VAL A 73 12.29 -0.38 5.30
C VAL A 73 12.36 -0.99 6.70
N ALA A 74 13.53 -1.52 7.07
CA ALA A 74 13.76 -2.06 8.40
C ALA A 74 13.51 -0.98 9.46
N LEU A 75 12.99 -1.37 10.62
CA LEU A 75 12.75 -0.43 11.71
C LEU A 75 14.09 0.15 12.21
N PRO A 76 14.12 1.44 12.62
CA PRO A 76 15.35 2.07 13.07
C PRO A 76 16.06 1.28 14.17
N PRO A 77 17.40 1.16 14.14
CA PRO A 77 18.16 0.44 15.16
C PRO A 77 18.14 1.14 16.52
N GLU A 78 17.92 2.46 16.55
CA GLU A 78 17.95 3.30 17.76
C GLU A 78 16.76 3.06 18.70
N LEU A 79 15.65 2.50 18.20
CA LEU A 79 14.47 2.23 19.02
C LEU A 79 14.74 1.03 19.95
N PRO A 80 14.30 1.08 21.21
CA PRO A 80 14.45 -0.02 22.15
C PRO A 80 13.67 -1.24 21.65
N ARG A 81 14.34 -2.40 21.63
CA ARG A 81 13.75 -3.68 21.22
C ARG A 81 13.38 -4.50 22.46
N VAL A 82 12.14 -4.95 22.50
CA VAL A 82 11.62 -5.88 23.52
C VAL A 82 11.40 -7.23 22.86
N GLU A 83 12.08 -8.26 23.35
CA GLU A 83 11.99 -9.61 22.78
C GLU A 83 10.87 -10.40 23.43
N MET A 84 9.93 -10.89 22.61
CA MET A 84 8.91 -11.83 23.03
C MET A 84 9.19 -13.18 22.38
N ILE A 85 9.58 -14.16 23.18
CA ILE A 85 9.84 -15.52 22.73
C ILE A 85 8.54 -16.33 22.84
N HIS A 86 8.11 -16.91 21.72
CA HIS A 86 7.01 -17.86 21.65
C HIS A 86 7.60 -19.26 21.51
N GLU A 87 7.56 -20.02 22.60
CA GLU A 87 8.01 -21.41 22.67
C GLU A 87 6.81 -22.35 22.75
N LEU A 88 6.98 -23.60 22.29
CA LEU A 88 5.97 -24.62 22.49
C LEU A 88 5.90 -25.00 23.98
N PRO A 89 4.68 -25.20 24.52
CA PRO A 89 4.53 -25.68 25.88
C PRO A 89 5.19 -27.06 26.04
N GLU A 90 5.70 -27.35 27.24
CA GLU A 90 6.55 -28.51 27.48
C GLU A 90 5.92 -29.85 27.07
N GLU A 91 4.61 -29.97 27.25
CA GLU A 91 3.81 -31.13 26.88
C GLU A 91 3.79 -31.38 25.37
N ALA A 92 3.80 -30.30 24.57
CA ALA A 92 3.77 -30.36 23.11
C ALA A 92 5.17 -30.47 22.47
N ARG A 93 6.25 -30.49 23.27
CA ARG A 93 7.63 -30.66 22.77
C ARG A 93 7.97 -32.11 22.38
N HIS A 94 6.97 -32.98 22.27
CA HIS A 94 7.14 -34.38 21.87
C HIS A 94 6.35 -34.65 20.60
N CYS A 95 6.92 -35.43 19.71
CA CYS A 95 6.23 -35.86 18.49
C CYS A 95 5.01 -36.73 18.86
N HIS A 96 3.86 -36.48 18.22
CA HIS A 96 2.65 -37.25 18.45
C HIS A 96 2.78 -38.72 17.99
N ASP A 97 3.58 -38.97 16.95
CA ASP A 97 3.66 -40.29 16.31
C ASP A 97 4.80 -41.15 16.87
N ASP A 98 5.97 -40.55 17.10
CA ASP A 98 7.16 -41.27 17.58
C ASP A 98 7.47 -41.03 19.07
N GLY A 99 6.84 -40.06 19.72
CA GLY A 99 7.10 -39.70 21.12
C GLY A 99 8.48 -39.09 21.38
N THR A 100 9.26 -38.85 20.33
CA THR A 100 10.61 -38.29 20.43
C THR A 100 10.59 -36.81 20.79
N GLU A 101 11.61 -36.35 21.52
CA GLU A 101 11.80 -34.93 21.84
C GLU A 101 12.04 -34.11 20.56
N LEU A 102 11.24 -33.06 20.37
CA LEU A 102 11.35 -32.15 19.24
C LEU A 102 12.61 -31.28 19.40
N LYS A 103 13.34 -31.09 18.29
CA LYS A 103 14.53 -30.24 18.25
C LYS A 103 14.20 -28.88 17.65
N GLU A 104 14.89 -27.83 18.11
CA GLU A 104 14.83 -26.52 17.48
C GLU A 104 15.47 -26.57 16.08
N ILE A 105 14.68 -26.33 15.05
CA ILE A 105 15.14 -26.32 13.64
C ILE A 105 15.48 -24.90 13.19
N GLY A 106 14.73 -23.91 13.67
CA GLY A 106 14.92 -22.53 13.25
C GLY A 106 14.14 -21.54 14.11
N LYS A 107 14.33 -20.25 13.84
CA LYS A 107 13.62 -19.16 14.53
C LYS A 107 13.07 -18.21 13.49
N GLU A 108 11.79 -17.89 13.60
CA GLU A 108 11.14 -16.88 12.78
C GLU A 108 11.01 -15.59 13.58
N ILE A 109 11.55 -14.51 13.02
CA ILE A 109 11.63 -13.21 13.68
C ILE A 109 10.70 -12.25 12.94
N SER A 110 9.76 -11.66 13.68
CA SER A 110 8.89 -10.59 13.19
C SER A 110 9.01 -9.37 14.11
N GLU A 111 9.18 -8.19 13.51
CA GLU A 111 9.31 -6.93 14.23
C GLU A 111 8.07 -6.07 14.03
N GLU A 112 7.53 -5.53 15.12
CA GLU A 112 6.38 -4.63 15.13
C GLU A 112 6.70 -3.35 15.89
N LEU A 113 6.29 -2.19 15.34
CA LEU A 113 6.45 -0.91 16.00
C LEU A 113 5.31 -0.70 17.01
N HIS A 114 5.65 -0.70 18.30
CA HIS A 114 4.73 -0.47 19.39
C HIS A 114 4.80 0.99 19.84
N VAL A 115 3.72 1.74 19.57
CA VAL A 115 3.62 3.17 19.90
C VAL A 115 2.81 3.33 21.18
N VAL A 116 3.50 3.57 22.29
CA VAL A 116 2.89 4.04 23.54
C VAL A 116 2.86 5.57 23.48
N PRO A 117 1.80 6.26 23.96
CA PRO A 117 1.69 7.72 23.84
C PRO A 117 2.91 8.53 24.32
N ALA A 118 3.77 7.94 25.18
CA ALA A 118 4.99 8.55 25.68
C ALA A 118 6.30 7.90 25.17
N ARG A 119 6.24 6.73 24.50
CA ARG A 119 7.43 5.94 24.13
C ARG A 119 7.18 5.12 22.87
N VAL A 120 8.18 5.01 22.02
CA VAL A 120 8.14 4.14 20.84
C VAL A 120 9.12 3.00 21.07
N GLU A 121 8.62 1.78 20.98
CA GLU A 121 9.38 0.56 21.20
C GLU A 121 9.16 -0.38 20.01
N VAL A 122 10.09 -1.31 19.79
CA VAL A 122 9.95 -2.33 18.76
C VAL A 122 9.77 -3.67 19.46
N ILE A 123 8.62 -4.31 19.26
CA ILE A 123 8.39 -5.66 19.76
C ILE A 123 8.96 -6.64 18.74
N ARG A 124 9.96 -7.42 19.15
CA ARG A 124 10.56 -8.49 18.35
C ARG A 124 9.97 -9.82 18.79
N HIS A 125 9.04 -10.34 18.00
CA HIS A 125 8.49 -11.66 18.20
C HIS A 125 9.42 -12.71 17.60
N VAL A 126 9.91 -13.61 18.45
CA VAL A 126 10.75 -14.76 18.07
C VAL A 126 9.91 -16.02 18.25
N ARG A 127 9.48 -16.62 17.14
CA ARG A 127 8.79 -17.93 17.14
C ARG A 127 9.81 -19.02 16.88
N ILE A 128 9.99 -19.93 17.83
CA ILE A 128 10.91 -21.06 17.69
C ILE A 128 10.20 -22.15 16.90
N LYS A 129 10.83 -22.62 15.83
CA LYS A 129 10.36 -23.73 15.01
C LYS A 129 10.93 -25.03 15.53
N TYR A 130 10.06 -25.98 15.79
CA TYR A 130 10.42 -27.31 16.24
C TYR A 130 10.26 -28.33 15.12
N GLY A 131 10.93 -29.47 15.24
CA GLY A 131 10.63 -30.61 14.38
C GLY A 131 11.24 -31.91 14.86
N CYS A 132 10.62 -32.98 14.40
CA CYS A 132 10.97 -34.33 14.79
C CYS A 132 12.16 -34.83 13.94
N PRO A 133 13.24 -35.34 14.55
CA PRO A 133 14.36 -35.89 13.79
C PRO A 133 14.03 -37.23 13.09
N ALA A 134 12.96 -37.91 13.51
CA ALA A 134 12.58 -39.22 13.00
C ALA A 134 11.50 -39.16 11.91
N CYS A 135 10.47 -38.32 12.07
CA CYS A 135 9.39 -38.19 11.08
C CYS A 135 9.70 -37.22 9.93
N GLU A 136 10.72 -36.38 10.06
CA GLU A 136 10.97 -35.21 9.18
C GLU A 136 9.78 -34.23 9.04
N GLU A 137 8.67 -34.48 9.75
CA GLU A 137 7.53 -33.58 9.84
C GLU A 137 7.79 -32.44 10.84
N GLY A 138 7.57 -31.23 10.37
CA GLY A 138 7.72 -30.01 11.15
C GLY A 138 6.44 -29.67 11.90
N VAL A 139 6.47 -29.82 13.22
CA VAL A 139 5.46 -29.25 14.11
C VAL A 139 5.91 -27.81 14.41
N GLN A 140 5.18 -26.84 13.84
CA GLN A 140 5.56 -25.42 13.77
C GLN A 140 6.01 -24.82 15.10
#